data_AF-A0AAW9LHI2-F1
#
_entry.id   AF-A0AAW9LHI2-F1
#
_cell.length_a   1.000
_cell.length_b   1.000
_cell.length_c   1.000
_cell.angle_alpha   90.00
_cell.angle_beta   90.00
_cell.angle_gamma   90.00
#
_symmetry.space_group_name_H-M   'P 1'
#
loop_
_entity.id
_entity.type
_entity.pdbx_description
1 polymer ?
#
loop_
_entity_poly.entity_id
_entity_poly.type
_entity_poly.pdbx_seq_one_letter_code
_entity_poly.pdbx_strand_id
1 'polypeptide(L)'
;MVRLPGIIDLRDDLASAQQASDNDVDEEIADVLAKLDRLSRPDGADSMGVLDDVENTLLRLQERETDADAGRRFEAARNRIQIFRDATADSDDDLVVIESRVTERDTDSEVRITDVDEEPVTVHATLANVGDATEGVVEAVFYGADGDVLHTASTPIELHAGDEGTVTLSTTAPVDADYSAVVTRTPPTEQ
;
A
#
# COMPACT_ATOMS: atom_id res chain seq x y z
N MET A 1 -6.35 13.69 -7.51
CA MET A 1 -5.71 12.58 -8.25
C MET A 1 -5.64 11.47 -7.24
N VAL A 2 -6.43 10.41 -7.41
CA VAL A 2 -6.37 9.27 -6.49
C VAL A 2 -5.04 8.55 -6.74
N ARG A 3 -4.31 8.26 -5.67
CA ARG A 3 -2.98 7.64 -5.72
C ARG A 3 -3.03 6.25 -5.10
N LEU A 4 -2.18 5.37 -5.58
CA LEU A 4 -2.03 4.04 -5.00
C LEU A 4 -1.41 4.16 -3.60
N PRO A 5 -1.86 3.35 -2.62
CA PRO A 5 -1.15 3.12 -1.38
C PRO A 5 0.33 2.78 -1.66
N GLY A 6 1.25 3.34 -0.87
CA GLY A 6 2.69 3.20 -1.10
C GLY A 6 3.15 1.75 -1.20
N ILE A 7 2.56 0.85 -0.40
CA ILE A 7 2.84 -0.58 -0.45
C ILE A 7 2.54 -1.23 -1.82
N ILE A 8 1.54 -0.74 -2.57
CA ILE A 8 1.21 -1.22 -3.92
C ILE A 8 1.69 -0.31 -5.07
N ASP A 9 2.49 0.73 -4.77
CA ASP A 9 3.22 1.47 -5.80
C ASP A 9 4.49 0.70 -6.21
N LEU A 10 4.32 -0.26 -7.13
CA LEU A 10 5.38 -1.18 -7.57
C LEU A 10 6.31 -0.58 -8.64
N ARG A 11 6.16 0.71 -8.97
CA ARG A 11 6.86 1.33 -10.11
C ARG A 11 8.39 1.26 -9.98
N ASP A 12 8.91 1.50 -8.78
CA ASP A 12 10.35 1.47 -8.54
C ASP A 12 10.93 0.04 -8.72
N ASP A 13 10.21 -0.99 -8.28
CA ASP A 13 10.62 -2.40 -8.46
C ASP A 13 10.55 -2.82 -9.93
N LEU A 14 9.48 -2.45 -10.62
CA LEU A 14 9.30 -2.75 -12.05
C LEU A 14 10.35 -2.05 -12.91
N ALA A 15 10.63 -0.76 -12.62
CA ALA A 15 11.69 -0.02 -13.31
C ALA A 15 13.08 -0.63 -13.05
N SER A 16 13.34 -1.11 -11.83
CA SER A 16 14.60 -1.78 -11.49
C SER A 16 14.71 -3.15 -12.17
N ALA A 17 13.62 -3.92 -12.19
CA ALA A 17 13.55 -5.22 -12.86
C ALA A 17 13.78 -5.07 -14.37
N GLN A 18 13.13 -4.09 -15.01
CA GLN A 18 13.29 -3.78 -16.43
C GLN A 18 14.74 -3.46 -16.79
N GLN A 19 15.45 -2.72 -15.93
CA GLN A 19 16.85 -2.37 -16.17
C GLN A 19 17.82 -3.55 -16.00
N ALA A 20 17.47 -4.51 -15.15
CA ALA A 20 18.30 -5.68 -14.85
C ALA A 20 17.96 -6.89 -15.74
N SER A 21 16.75 -6.97 -16.29
CA SER A 21 16.27 -8.13 -17.04
C SER A 21 17.05 -8.32 -18.34
N ASP A 22 17.44 -9.56 -18.60
CA ASP A 22 18.01 -9.99 -19.88
C ASP A 22 16.92 -10.35 -20.91
N ASN A 23 15.65 -10.34 -20.49
CA ASN A 23 14.50 -10.72 -21.29
C ASN A 23 13.75 -9.49 -21.81
N ASP A 24 13.02 -9.67 -22.91
CA ASP A 24 12.05 -8.67 -23.39
C ASP A 24 10.81 -8.74 -22.49
N VAL A 25 10.73 -7.82 -21.53
CA VAL A 25 9.69 -7.74 -20.48
C VAL A 25 8.87 -6.44 -20.57
N ASP A 26 9.15 -5.60 -21.57
CA ASP A 26 8.58 -4.25 -21.69
C ASP A 26 7.05 -4.27 -21.79
N GLU A 27 6.50 -5.22 -22.56
CA GLU A 27 5.06 -5.34 -22.79
C GLU A 27 4.33 -5.78 -21.52
N GLU A 28 4.83 -6.80 -20.83
CA GLU A 28 4.23 -7.29 -19.59
C GLU A 28 4.36 -6.28 -18.45
N ILE A 29 5.49 -5.56 -18.34
CA ILE A 29 5.64 -4.48 -17.36
C ILE A 29 4.66 -3.34 -17.67
N ALA A 30 4.48 -2.98 -18.95
CA ALA A 30 3.50 -1.97 -19.34
C ALA A 30 2.06 -2.40 -19.01
N ASP A 31 1.71 -3.68 -19.19
CA ASP A 31 0.42 -4.23 -18.79
C ASP A 31 0.19 -4.15 -17.26
N VAL A 32 1.21 -4.50 -16.47
CA VAL A 32 1.16 -4.34 -15.01
C VAL A 32 0.94 -2.88 -14.61
N LEU A 33 1.71 -1.95 -15.18
CA LEU A 33 1.57 -0.52 -14.89
C LEU A 33 0.19 0.02 -15.27
N ALA A 34 -0.37 -0.43 -16.40
CA ALA A 34 -1.73 -0.05 -16.81
C ALA A 34 -2.80 -0.57 -15.85
N LYS A 35 -2.64 -1.79 -15.32
CA LYS A 35 -3.52 -2.36 -14.29
C LYS A 35 -3.42 -1.60 -12.97
N LEU A 36 -2.22 -1.24 -12.53
CA LEU A 36 -1.99 -0.41 -11.34
C LEU A 36 -2.60 1.00 -11.52
N ASP A 37 -2.48 1.61 -12.70
CA ASP A 37 -3.15 2.88 -12.99
C ASP A 37 -4.68 2.77 -12.87
N ARG A 38 -5.24 1.63 -13.30
CA ARG A 38 -6.68 1.38 -13.15
C ARG A 38 -7.11 1.29 -11.68
N LEU A 39 -6.30 0.68 -10.81
CA LEU A 39 -6.54 0.64 -9.36
C LEU A 39 -6.52 2.03 -8.72
N SER A 40 -5.75 2.97 -9.29
CA SER A 40 -5.74 4.35 -8.83
C SER A 40 -6.98 5.14 -9.22
N ARG A 41 -7.98 4.55 -9.90
CA ARG A 41 -9.20 5.23 -10.31
C ARG A 41 -10.37 4.82 -9.40
N PRO A 42 -11.19 5.79 -8.92
CA PRO A 42 -12.30 5.53 -8.01
C PRO A 42 -13.47 4.74 -8.62
N ASP A 43 -13.45 4.46 -9.93
CA ASP A 43 -14.46 3.67 -10.63
C ASP A 43 -14.32 2.16 -10.35
N GLY A 44 -14.66 1.75 -9.12
CA GLY A 44 -15.24 0.46 -8.69
C GLY A 44 -14.88 -0.85 -9.41
N ALA A 45 -13.70 -0.97 -10.02
CA ALA A 45 -13.24 -2.25 -10.54
C ALA A 45 -12.90 -3.16 -9.35
N ASP A 46 -13.12 -4.47 -9.51
CA ASP A 46 -12.76 -5.51 -8.54
C ASP A 46 -11.25 -5.44 -8.26
N SER A 47 -10.86 -4.63 -7.29
CA SER A 47 -9.46 -4.30 -7.01
C SER A 47 -8.64 -5.55 -6.69
N MET A 48 -9.27 -6.53 -6.05
CA MET A 48 -8.62 -7.80 -5.74
C MET A 48 -8.43 -8.66 -6.99
N GLY A 49 -9.43 -8.72 -7.88
CA GLY A 49 -9.28 -9.37 -9.18
C GLY A 49 -8.17 -8.73 -10.04
N VAL A 50 -8.03 -7.39 -10.01
CA VAL A 50 -6.93 -6.72 -10.72
C VAL A 50 -5.58 -7.03 -10.08
N LEU A 51 -5.49 -7.07 -8.74
CA LEU A 51 -4.27 -7.47 -8.05
C LEU A 51 -3.90 -8.94 -8.33
N ASP A 52 -4.88 -9.84 -8.51
CA ASP A 52 -4.64 -11.23 -8.91
C ASP A 52 -4.01 -11.29 -10.31
N ASP A 53 -4.53 -10.50 -11.24
CA ASP A 53 -4.00 -10.43 -12.60
C ASP A 53 -2.57 -9.84 -12.62
N VAL A 54 -2.29 -8.86 -11.76
CA VAL A 54 -0.94 -8.30 -11.60
C VAL A 54 -0.02 -9.35 -11.01
N GLU A 55 -0.38 -10.00 -9.90
CA GLU A 55 0.45 -11.01 -9.23
C GLU A 55 0.78 -12.18 -10.17
N ASN A 56 -0.21 -12.69 -10.91
CA ASN A 56 -0.01 -13.75 -11.90
C ASN A 56 0.92 -13.32 -13.05
N THR A 57 0.91 -12.04 -13.41
CA THR A 57 1.82 -11.51 -14.45
C THR A 57 3.24 -11.40 -13.92
N LEU A 58 3.41 -10.91 -12.69
CA LEU A 58 4.71 -10.86 -12.01
C LEU A 58 5.30 -12.26 -11.79
N LEU A 59 4.47 -13.25 -11.44
CA LEU A 59 4.93 -14.63 -11.28
C LEU A 59 5.47 -15.18 -12.61
N ARG A 60 4.74 -14.98 -13.71
CA ARG A 60 5.19 -15.40 -15.05
C ARG A 60 6.49 -14.71 -15.48
N LEU A 61 6.65 -13.43 -15.13
CA LEU A 61 7.90 -12.69 -15.37
C LEU A 61 9.05 -13.28 -14.54
N GLN A 62 8.83 -13.49 -13.24
CA GLN A 62 9.79 -14.11 -12.33
C GLN A 62 10.25 -15.49 -12.81
N GLU A 63 9.33 -16.35 -13.25
CA GLU A 63 9.64 -17.72 -13.71
C GLU A 63 10.42 -17.77 -15.04
N ARG A 64 10.25 -16.75 -15.89
CA ARG A 64 10.96 -16.62 -17.17
C ARG A 64 12.34 -16.00 -17.00
N GLU A 65 12.54 -15.29 -15.90
CA GLU A 65 13.75 -14.50 -15.70
C GLU A 65 14.96 -15.38 -15.46
N THR A 66 16.08 -15.02 -16.07
CA THR A 66 17.37 -15.70 -15.88
C THR A 66 18.33 -14.87 -15.04
N ASP A 67 18.13 -13.56 -14.98
CA ASP A 67 18.87 -12.67 -14.10
C ASP A 67 18.32 -12.72 -12.65
N ALA A 68 19.22 -12.96 -11.69
CA ALA A 68 18.84 -13.13 -10.29
C ALA A 68 18.45 -11.80 -9.61
N ASP A 69 18.90 -10.65 -10.10
CA ASP A 69 18.49 -9.34 -9.57
C ASP A 69 17.08 -9.01 -10.07
N ALA A 70 16.81 -9.15 -11.37
CA ALA A 70 15.48 -8.95 -11.94
C ALA A 70 14.43 -9.90 -11.33
N GLY A 71 14.77 -11.18 -11.18
CA GLY A 71 13.90 -12.16 -10.53
C GLY A 71 13.54 -11.79 -9.09
N ARG A 72 14.51 -11.28 -8.31
CA ARG A 72 14.28 -10.79 -6.94
C ARG A 72 13.38 -9.57 -6.89
N ARG A 73 13.45 -8.68 -7.88
CA ARG A 73 12.55 -7.51 -7.96
C ARG A 73 11.11 -7.90 -8.24
N PHE A 74 10.87 -8.86 -9.13
CA PHE A 74 9.52 -9.40 -9.35
C PHE A 74 8.98 -10.10 -8.10
N GLU A 75 9.83 -10.85 -7.39
CA GLU A 75 9.46 -11.48 -6.11
C GLU A 75 9.10 -10.44 -5.03
N ALA A 76 9.91 -9.40 -4.85
CA ALA A 76 9.64 -8.31 -3.91
C ALA A 76 8.30 -7.61 -4.22
N ALA A 77 8.04 -7.31 -5.50
CA ALA A 77 6.79 -6.72 -5.93
C ALA A 77 5.57 -7.62 -5.60
N ARG A 78 5.70 -8.94 -5.75
CA ARG A 78 4.66 -9.90 -5.37
C ARG A 78 4.44 -9.97 -3.86
N ASN A 79 5.53 -10.00 -3.07
CA ASN A 79 5.45 -10.00 -1.61
C ASN A 79 4.68 -8.78 -1.12
N ARG A 80 4.95 -7.60 -1.68
CA ARG A 80 4.21 -6.36 -1.37
C ARG A 80 2.71 -6.46 -1.64
N ILE A 81 2.30 -7.07 -2.75
CA ILE A 81 0.88 -7.34 -3.03
C ILE A 81 0.28 -8.25 -1.96
N GLN A 82 0.99 -9.33 -1.60
CA GLN A 82 0.52 -10.27 -0.58
C GLN A 82 0.36 -9.59 0.78
N ILE A 83 1.34 -8.79 1.22
CA ILE A 83 1.27 -8.04 2.48
C ILE A 83 0.08 -7.08 2.46
N PHE A 84 -0.16 -6.39 1.35
CA PHE A 84 -1.34 -5.52 1.21
C PHE A 84 -2.64 -6.31 1.33
N ARG A 85 -2.73 -7.52 0.75
CA ARG A 85 -3.90 -8.39 0.90
C ARG A 85 -4.11 -8.79 2.34
N ASP A 86 -3.07 -9.27 2.99
CA ASP A 86 -3.15 -9.73 4.38
C ASP A 86 -3.52 -8.57 5.32
N ALA A 87 -2.96 -7.38 5.08
CA ALA A 87 -3.31 -6.18 5.83
C ALA A 87 -4.78 -5.76 5.63
N THR A 88 -5.31 -5.91 4.41
CA THR A 88 -6.68 -5.53 4.07
C THR A 88 -7.71 -6.62 4.44
N ALA A 89 -7.32 -7.89 4.51
CA ALA A 89 -8.23 -9.01 4.75
C ALA A 89 -8.91 -8.95 6.13
N ASP A 90 -8.23 -8.33 7.10
CA ASP A 90 -8.74 -8.11 8.45
C ASP A 90 -9.20 -6.64 8.65
N SER A 91 -9.52 -5.93 7.56
CA SER A 91 -10.04 -4.56 7.63
C SER A 91 -11.53 -4.52 7.95
N ASP A 92 -11.98 -3.44 8.56
CA ASP A 92 -13.40 -3.25 8.90
C ASP A 92 -14.24 -3.10 7.61
N ASP A 93 -15.23 -3.96 7.42
CA ASP A 93 -16.03 -4.05 6.18
C ASP A 93 -16.75 -2.73 5.82
N ASP A 94 -17.03 -1.89 6.82
CA ASP A 94 -17.78 -0.64 6.63
C ASP A 94 -16.87 0.58 6.35
N LEU A 95 -15.58 0.51 6.70
CA LEU A 95 -14.64 1.63 6.55
C LEU A 95 -13.58 1.35 5.47
N VAL A 96 -13.66 2.09 4.37
CA VAL A 96 -12.77 1.93 3.22
C VAL A 96 -11.75 3.07 3.17
N VAL A 97 -10.47 2.75 3.06
CA VAL A 97 -9.40 3.73 2.78
C VAL A 97 -9.45 4.11 1.30
N ILE A 98 -9.76 5.38 1.01
CA ILE A 98 -9.82 5.92 -0.36
C ILE A 98 -8.44 6.38 -0.82
N GLU A 99 -7.71 7.05 0.05
CA GLU A 99 -6.41 7.65 -0.26
C GLU A 99 -5.55 7.65 1.00
N SER A 100 -4.25 7.39 0.85
CA SER A 100 -3.28 7.53 1.93
C SER A 100 -1.99 8.15 1.41
N ARG A 101 -1.38 9.03 2.19
CA ARG A 101 -0.07 9.63 1.89
C ARG A 101 0.73 9.88 3.17
N VAL A 102 2.04 9.97 3.02
CA VAL A 102 2.96 10.27 4.12
C VAL A 102 3.67 11.57 3.83
N THR A 103 3.70 12.47 4.81
CA THR A 103 4.38 13.76 4.71
C THR A 103 5.40 13.94 5.83
N GLU A 104 6.46 14.69 5.57
CA GLU A 104 7.31 15.24 6.63
C GLU A 104 6.49 16.14 7.55
N ARG A 105 6.72 16.04 8.86
CA ARG A 105 5.94 16.78 9.86
C ARG A 105 6.07 18.30 9.74
N ASP A 106 7.25 18.81 9.44
CA ASP A 106 7.53 20.25 9.49
C ASP A 106 7.24 20.98 8.17
N THR A 107 7.28 20.25 7.05
CA THR A 107 7.14 20.84 5.70
C THR A 107 5.80 20.50 5.04
N ASP A 108 5.08 19.50 5.56
CA ASP A 108 3.92 18.86 4.91
C ASP A 108 4.24 18.37 3.48
N SER A 109 5.53 18.18 3.18
CA SER A 109 5.98 17.66 1.89
C SER A 109 5.81 16.15 1.88
N GLU A 110 5.23 15.62 0.81
CA GLU A 110 5.10 14.19 0.64
C GLU A 110 6.46 13.53 0.49
N VAL A 111 6.67 12.41 1.18
CA VAL A 111 7.93 11.68 1.23
C VAL A 111 7.73 10.19 1.07
N ARG A 112 8.77 9.52 0.57
CA ARG A 112 8.87 8.06 0.62
C ARG A 112 9.41 7.65 1.99
N ILE A 113 8.94 6.52 2.53
CA ILE A 113 9.36 6.05 3.86
C ILE A 113 10.88 5.84 3.90
N THR A 114 11.46 5.31 2.84
CA THR A 114 12.91 5.08 2.68
C THR A 114 13.77 6.36 2.76
N ASP A 115 13.17 7.55 2.64
CA ASP A 115 13.90 8.83 2.63
C ASP A 115 13.90 9.51 4.01
N VAL A 116 13.19 8.96 5.00
CA VAL A 116 12.88 9.62 6.29
C VAL A 116 13.12 8.73 7.52
N ASP A 117 14.14 7.88 7.46
CA ASP A 117 14.55 7.00 8.58
C ASP A 117 14.72 7.77 9.90
N GLU A 118 14.04 7.28 10.95
CA GLU A 118 14.01 7.87 12.31
C GLU A 118 13.47 9.31 12.38
N GLU A 119 12.90 9.84 11.29
CA GLU A 119 12.36 11.19 11.24
C GLU A 119 10.85 11.23 11.57
N PRO A 120 10.34 12.34 12.14
CA PRO A 120 8.92 12.51 12.41
C PRO A 120 8.12 12.70 11.12
N VAL A 121 7.12 11.85 10.92
CA VAL A 121 6.23 11.86 9.76
C VAL A 121 4.77 12.00 10.17
N THR A 122 3.95 12.46 9.24
CA THR A 122 2.48 12.46 9.37
C THR A 122 1.88 11.60 8.28
N VAL A 123 1.11 10.60 8.69
CA VAL A 123 0.33 9.76 7.78
C VAL A 123 -1.07 10.35 7.68
N HIS A 124 -1.49 10.69 6.47
CA HIS A 124 -2.83 11.19 6.17
C HIS A 124 -3.59 10.09 5.46
N ALA A 125 -4.82 9.82 5.89
CA ALA A 125 -5.69 8.89 5.21
C ALA A 125 -7.10 9.47 5.08
N THR A 126 -7.68 9.34 3.89
CA THR A 126 -9.09 9.65 3.64
C THR A 126 -9.86 8.35 3.61
N LEU A 127 -10.93 8.30 4.38
CA LEU A 127 -11.77 7.13 4.61
C LEU A 127 -13.19 7.46 4.17
N ALA A 128 -13.88 6.47 3.61
CA ALA A 128 -15.33 6.51 3.40
C ALA A 128 -16.00 5.42 4.23
N ASN A 129 -17.08 5.77 4.91
CA ASN A 129 -17.98 4.79 5.47
C ASN A 129 -19.01 4.38 4.40
N VAL A 130 -18.94 3.12 3.96
CA VAL A 130 -19.84 2.55 2.94
C VAL A 130 -20.98 1.72 3.53
N GLY A 131 -20.99 1.54 4.86
CA GLY A 131 -21.95 0.74 5.60
C GLY A 131 -22.74 1.55 6.62
N ASP A 132 -23.00 0.94 7.79
CA ASP A 132 -23.66 1.59 8.92
C ASP A 132 -22.69 2.49 9.68
N ALA A 133 -23.22 3.40 10.52
CA ALA A 133 -22.36 4.25 11.35
C ALA A 133 -21.48 3.39 12.26
N THR A 134 -20.16 3.57 12.17
CA THR A 134 -19.17 2.69 12.78
C THR A 134 -18.07 3.49 13.45
N GLU A 135 -17.71 3.05 14.66
CA GLU A 135 -16.47 3.43 15.34
C GLU A 135 -15.37 2.47 14.88
N GLY A 136 -14.22 3.01 14.53
CA GLY A 136 -13.09 2.28 13.96
C GLY A 136 -11.77 2.67 14.62
N VAL A 137 -10.73 1.91 14.32
CA VAL A 137 -9.33 2.30 14.53
C VAL A 137 -8.65 2.34 13.18
N VAL A 138 -7.96 3.43 12.88
CA VAL A 138 -7.12 3.54 11.68
C VAL A 138 -5.69 3.28 12.11
N GLU A 139 -5.03 2.36 11.43
CA GLU A 139 -3.64 1.98 11.70
C GLU A 139 -2.77 2.34 10.50
N ALA A 140 -1.67 3.04 10.76
CA ALA A 140 -0.55 3.15 9.85
C ALA A 140 0.50 2.11 10.24
N VAL A 141 0.68 1.10 9.40
CA VAL A 141 1.62 -0.01 9.61
C VAL A 141 2.85 0.21 8.74
N PHE A 142 4.03 0.13 9.33
CA PHE A 142 5.33 0.28 8.67
C PHE A 142 6.00 -1.08 8.54
N TYR A 143 6.50 -1.38 7.35
CA TYR A 143 7.08 -2.67 7.00
C TYR A 143 8.53 -2.51 6.54
N GLY A 144 9.36 -3.46 6.92
CA GLY A 144 10.70 -3.60 6.36
C GLY A 144 10.69 -4.22 4.96
N ALA A 145 11.88 -4.33 4.36
CA ALA A 145 12.08 -4.90 3.02
C ALA A 145 11.48 -6.32 2.85
N ASP A 146 11.59 -7.14 3.89
CA ASP A 146 11.11 -8.54 3.89
C ASP A 146 9.59 -8.66 4.18
N GLY A 147 8.93 -7.55 4.52
CA GLY A 147 7.51 -7.52 4.88
C GLY A 147 7.22 -7.67 6.36
N ASP A 148 8.25 -7.70 7.22
CA ASP A 148 8.07 -7.70 8.67
C ASP A 148 7.46 -6.37 9.14
N VAL A 149 6.50 -6.45 10.07
CA VAL A 149 5.95 -5.25 10.72
C VAL A 149 6.99 -4.68 11.69
N LEU A 150 7.46 -3.47 11.41
CA LEU A 150 8.43 -2.76 12.23
C LEU A 150 7.76 -1.85 13.26
N HIS A 151 6.64 -1.23 12.88
CA HIS A 151 5.90 -0.32 13.74
C HIS A 151 4.44 -0.19 13.31
N THR A 152 3.57 0.08 14.28
CA THR A 152 2.17 0.43 14.04
C THR A 152 1.80 1.65 14.86
N ALA A 153 1.31 2.69 14.19
CA ALA A 153 0.68 3.84 14.83
C ALA A 153 -0.83 3.77 14.59
N SER A 154 -1.65 4.07 15.60
CA SER A 154 -3.10 3.96 15.49
C SER A 154 -3.84 5.18 16.05
N THR A 155 -5.03 5.45 15.50
CA THR A 155 -5.91 6.51 15.97
C THR A 155 -7.37 6.09 15.83
N PRO A 156 -8.26 6.40 16.80
CA PRO A 156 -9.67 6.11 16.66
C PRO A 156 -10.33 7.02 15.62
N ILE A 157 -11.40 6.52 14.99
CA ILE A 157 -12.24 7.26 14.05
C ILE A 157 -13.71 6.94 14.30
N GLU A 158 -14.58 7.90 14.07
CA GLU A 158 -16.02 7.72 14.03
C GLU A 158 -16.53 8.36 12.73
N LEU A 159 -17.21 7.59 11.89
CA LEU A 159 -17.84 8.08 10.67
C LEU A 159 -19.29 7.62 10.62
N HIS A 160 -20.20 8.54 10.30
CA HIS A 160 -21.59 8.17 10.02
C HIS A 160 -21.70 7.47 8.67
N ALA A 161 -22.80 6.75 8.48
CA ALA A 161 -23.09 6.06 7.23
C ALA A 161 -23.04 7.01 6.03
N GLY A 162 -22.20 6.69 5.04
CA GLY A 162 -22.03 7.47 3.81
C GLY A 162 -21.14 8.71 3.94
N ASP A 163 -20.55 8.98 5.11
CA ASP A 163 -19.64 10.10 5.30
C ASP A 163 -18.21 9.75 4.88
N GLU A 164 -17.48 10.78 4.43
CA GLU A 164 -16.05 10.74 4.20
C GLU A 164 -15.33 11.57 5.28
N GLY A 165 -14.19 11.07 5.75
CA GLY A 165 -13.37 11.78 6.73
C GLY A 165 -11.88 11.59 6.50
N THR A 166 -11.11 12.60 6.84
CA THR A 166 -9.64 12.52 6.83
C THR A 166 -9.12 12.34 8.25
N VAL A 167 -8.27 11.35 8.43
CA VAL A 167 -7.52 11.12 9.66
C VAL A 167 -6.04 11.43 9.45
N THR A 168 -5.41 11.91 10.52
CA THR A 168 -3.99 12.22 10.54
C THR A 168 -3.33 11.53 11.72
N LEU A 169 -2.28 10.76 11.46
CA LEU A 169 -1.47 10.09 12.48
C LEU A 169 -0.07 10.69 12.46
N SER A 170 0.35 11.30 13.57
CA SER A 170 1.74 11.71 13.75
C SER A 170 2.52 10.58 14.40
N THR A 171 3.61 10.17 13.75
CA THR A 171 4.51 9.11 14.27
C THR A 171 5.96 9.37 13.83
N THR A 172 6.87 8.48 14.19
CA THR A 172 8.25 8.45 13.70
C THR A 172 8.38 7.26 12.75
N ALA A 173 8.94 7.49 11.55
CA ALA A 173 9.21 6.40 10.63
C ALA A 173 10.31 5.51 11.24
N PRO A 174 10.07 4.20 11.41
CA PRO A 174 11.09 3.32 11.96
C PRO A 174 12.26 3.18 10.99
N VAL A 175 13.46 2.95 11.55
CA VAL A 175 14.64 2.60 10.76
C VAL A 175 14.38 1.33 9.94
N ASP A 176 14.95 1.27 8.74
CA ASP A 176 14.84 0.14 7.81
C ASP A 176 13.41 -0.11 7.29
N ALA A 177 12.54 0.90 7.40
CA ALA A 177 11.20 0.83 6.84
C ALA A 177 11.22 1.17 5.36
N ASP A 178 10.70 0.24 4.56
CA ASP A 178 10.62 0.41 3.11
C ASP A 178 9.21 0.84 2.68
N TYR A 179 8.19 0.41 3.43
CA TYR A 179 6.80 0.59 3.05
C TYR A 179 5.93 1.01 4.23
N SER A 180 4.80 1.64 3.90
CA SER A 180 3.70 1.80 4.83
C SER A 180 2.37 1.45 4.17
N ALA A 181 1.44 0.96 4.98
CA ALA A 181 0.04 0.76 4.62
C ALA A 181 -0.85 1.44 5.66
N VAL A 182 -2.02 1.92 5.21
CA VAL A 182 -3.08 2.36 6.11
C VAL A 182 -4.22 1.35 6.03
N VAL A 183 -4.64 0.85 7.18
CA VAL A 183 -5.75 -0.09 7.31
C VAL A 183 -6.73 0.38 8.36
N THR A 184 -7.96 -0.09 8.27
CA THR A 184 -9.02 0.14 9.26
C THR A 184 -9.20 -1.13 10.08
N ARG A 185 -9.54 -1.02 11.35
CA ARG A 185 -9.81 -2.14 12.25
C ARG A 185 -11.06 -1.84 13.04
N THR A 186 -11.82 -2.88 13.37
CA THR A 186 -12.85 -2.77 14.40
C THR A 186 -12.16 -2.48 15.74
N PRO A 187 -12.66 -1.52 16.55
CA PRO A 187 -12.09 -1.25 17.86
C PRO A 187 -12.12 -2.51 18.72
N PRO A 188 -11.09 -2.75 19.55
CA PRO A 188 -11.11 -3.87 20.47
C PRO A 188 -12.31 -3.75 21.39
N THR A 189 -13.21 -4.74 21.37
CA THR A 189 -14.35 -4.78 22.29
C THR A 189 -13.80 -4.86 23.71
N GLU A 190 -13.98 -3.80 24.51
CA GLU A 190 -13.64 -3.84 25.93
C GLU A 190 -14.44 -4.98 26.58
N GLN A 191 -13.73 -6.01 27.08
CA GLN A 191 -14.30 -7.12 27.85
C GLN A 191 -14.36 -6.79 29.34
#